data_AF-A0A553KQZ1-F1
#
_entry.id   AF-A0A553KQZ1-F1
#
_cell.length_a   1.000
_cell.length_b   1.000
_cell.length_c   1.000
_cell.angle_alpha   90.00
_cell.angle_beta   90.00
_cell.angle_gamma   90.00
#
_symmetry.space_group_name_H-M   'P 1'
#
loop_
_entity.id
_entity.type
_entity.pdbx_description
1 polymer ?
#
loop_
_entity_poly.entity_id
_entity_poly.type
_entity_poly.pdbx_seq_one_letter_code
_entity_poly.pdbx_strand_id
1 'polypeptide(L)'
;MDPLKKKYQPIDEQIVLFNDEHYLSVQRLDVSGLDAEARASLFNHLFAFDSGDIELEIDISEEHQGIWYLQLLVPHVLTLPDAARKRLERGAEQLAAHLTRQPHRPASSRVAGDDMLRYVRRYNPNLDVTA
;
A
#
# COMPACT_ATOMS: atom_id res chain seq x y z
N MET A 1 3.45 -0.97 28.08
CA MET A 1 3.72 -0.76 26.63
C MET A 1 3.53 0.71 26.35
N ASP A 2 4.46 1.34 25.63
CA ASP A 2 4.29 2.71 25.18
C ASP A 2 3.18 2.72 24.09
N PRO A 3 2.02 3.36 24.33
CA PRO A 3 0.92 3.38 23.37
C PRO A 3 1.26 4.12 22.07
N LEU A 4 2.38 4.87 22.03
CA LEU A 4 2.90 5.50 20.81
C LEU A 4 3.76 4.56 19.96
N LYS A 5 4.16 3.41 20.50
CA LYS A 5 5.02 2.46 19.80
C LYS A 5 4.19 1.53 18.92
N LYS A 6 4.16 1.82 17.63
CA LYS A 6 3.51 0.98 16.62
C LYS A 6 4.30 -0.32 16.42
N LYS A 7 3.58 -1.43 16.18
CA LYS A 7 4.18 -2.75 15.92
C LYS A 7 4.30 -3.03 14.42
N TYR A 8 5.33 -3.77 14.05
CA TYR A 8 5.59 -4.30 12.73
C TYR A 8 5.83 -5.80 12.87
N GLN A 9 4.87 -6.61 12.44
CA GLN A 9 5.01 -8.07 12.41
C GLN A 9 5.03 -8.54 10.95
N PRO A 10 6.20 -8.96 10.42
CA PRO A 10 6.27 -9.46 9.05
C PRO A 10 5.47 -10.76 8.93
N ILE A 11 4.62 -10.85 7.92
CA ILE A 11 3.93 -12.09 7.54
C ILE A 11 4.71 -12.79 6.45
N ASP A 12 5.22 -12.03 5.48
CA ASP A 12 6.21 -12.44 4.48
C ASP A 12 6.98 -11.21 3.97
N GLU A 13 7.66 -11.34 2.82
CA GLU A 13 8.44 -10.25 2.23
C GLU A 13 7.59 -9.04 1.81
N GLN A 14 6.29 -9.20 1.52
CA GLN A 14 5.44 -8.16 0.92
C GLN A 14 4.25 -7.76 1.79
N ILE A 15 4.01 -8.50 2.88
CA ILE A 15 2.89 -8.33 3.78
C ILE A 15 3.39 -8.20 5.21
N VAL A 16 2.88 -7.19 5.90
CA VAL A 16 3.10 -6.97 7.33
C VAL A 16 1.76 -6.85 8.05
N LEU A 17 1.65 -7.39 9.25
CA LEU A 17 0.61 -6.99 10.20
C LEU A 17 1.12 -5.75 10.95
N PHE A 18 0.54 -4.60 10.61
CA PHE A 18 0.89 -3.31 11.18
C PHE A 18 -0.03 -2.98 12.36
N ASN A 19 0.60 -2.71 13.50
CA ASN A 19 -0.03 -2.27 14.75
C ASN A 19 -1.17 -3.17 15.27
N ASP A 20 -1.14 -4.47 14.97
CA ASP A 20 -2.23 -5.42 15.27
C ASP A 20 -3.60 -5.02 14.66
N GLU A 21 -3.62 -4.08 13.70
CA GLU A 21 -4.83 -3.47 13.16
C GLU A 21 -5.07 -3.85 11.69
N HIS A 22 -4.02 -3.82 10.86
CA HIS A 22 -4.15 -4.04 9.42
C HIS A 22 -3.04 -4.92 8.88
N TYR A 23 -3.40 -5.86 8.01
CA TYR A 23 -2.46 -6.42 7.06
C TYR A 23 -2.22 -5.40 5.95
N LEU A 24 -0.98 -5.00 5.76
CA LEU A 24 -0.54 -3.97 4.83
C LEU A 24 0.35 -4.60 3.75
N SER A 25 0.04 -4.28 2.49
CA SER A 25 0.94 -4.44 1.35
C SER A 25 1.07 -3.11 0.62
N VAL A 26 2.24 -2.80 0.07
CA VAL A 26 2.50 -1.50 -0.57
C VAL A 26 2.95 -1.72 -2.00
N GLN A 27 2.34 -0.98 -2.93
CA GLN A 27 2.81 -0.87 -4.30
C GLN A 27 3.41 0.51 -4.54
N ARG A 28 4.53 0.57 -5.24
CA ARG A 28 5.15 1.79 -5.73
C ARG A 28 4.65 2.06 -7.15
N LEU A 29 4.26 3.30 -7.41
CA LEU A 29 3.78 3.77 -8.71
C LEU A 29 4.71 4.88 -9.24
N ASP A 30 5.22 4.71 -10.45
CA ASP A 30 6.06 5.71 -11.12
C ASP A 30 5.21 6.73 -11.88
N VAL A 31 5.13 7.95 -11.36
CA VAL A 31 4.40 9.09 -11.92
C VAL A 31 5.32 10.17 -12.48
N SER A 32 6.63 9.88 -12.60
CA SER A 32 7.64 10.84 -13.06
C SER A 32 7.36 11.36 -14.48
N GLY A 33 6.84 10.49 -15.35
CA GLY A 33 6.48 10.82 -16.73
C GLY A 33 5.11 11.48 -16.91
N LEU A 34 4.35 11.70 -15.83
CA LEU A 34 3.03 12.33 -15.89
C LEU A 34 3.14 13.82 -15.62
N ASP A 35 2.42 14.62 -16.40
CA ASP A 35 2.19 16.04 -16.10
C ASP A 35 1.15 16.22 -14.98
N ALA A 36 0.92 17.47 -14.57
CA ALA A 36 0.02 17.79 -13.47
C ALA A 36 -1.44 17.38 -13.74
N GLU A 37 -1.91 17.49 -14.98
CA GLU A 37 -3.28 17.12 -15.35
C GLU A 37 -3.45 15.59 -15.33
N ALA A 38 -2.50 14.86 -15.90
CA ALA A 38 -2.47 13.40 -15.87
C ALA A 38 -2.36 12.86 -14.45
N ARG A 39 -1.55 13.49 -13.58
CA ARG A 39 -1.49 13.13 -12.14
C ARG A 39 -2.83 13.37 -11.46
N ALA A 40 -3.45 14.54 -11.62
CA ALA A 40 -4.75 14.82 -11.02
C ALA A 40 -5.84 13.83 -11.48
N SER A 41 -5.86 13.50 -12.78
CA SER A 41 -6.76 12.49 -13.35
C SER A 41 -6.52 11.09 -12.74
N LEU A 42 -5.26 10.67 -12.65
CA LEU A 42 -4.87 9.41 -12.03
C LEU A 42 -5.26 9.34 -10.55
N PHE A 43 -5.03 10.41 -9.79
CA PHE A 43 -5.41 10.49 -8.37
C PHE A 43 -6.91 10.31 -8.21
N ASN A 44 -7.73 11.05 -8.95
CA ASN A 44 -9.19 10.94 -8.89
C ASN A 44 -9.67 9.54 -9.27
N HIS A 45 -9.03 8.91 -10.25
CA HIS A 45 -9.35 7.55 -10.65
C HIS A 45 -9.01 6.52 -9.58
N LEU A 46 -7.84 6.63 -8.96
CA LEU A 46 -7.43 5.79 -7.83
C LEU A 46 -8.32 6.02 -6.61
N PHE A 47 -8.69 7.27 -6.33
CA PHE A 47 -9.58 7.62 -5.21
C PHE A 47 -10.99 7.06 -5.38
N ALA A 48 -11.45 6.89 -6.62
CA ALA A 48 -12.72 6.24 -6.94
C ALA A 48 -12.65 4.70 -6.95
N PHE A 49 -11.48 4.11 -6.67
CA PHE A 49 -11.35 2.66 -6.55
C PHE A 49 -12.08 2.17 -5.30
N ASP A 50 -12.92 1.15 -5.47
CA ASP A 50 -13.65 0.50 -4.39
C ASP A 50 -13.50 -1.02 -4.53
N SER A 51 -13.31 -1.70 -3.41
CA SER A 51 -13.07 -3.14 -3.35
C SER A 51 -13.65 -3.71 -2.05
N GLY A 52 -14.34 -4.85 -2.16
CA GLY A 52 -14.75 -5.60 -0.97
C GLY A 52 -13.58 -6.37 -0.31
N ASP A 53 -12.46 -6.52 -1.01
CA ASP A 53 -11.31 -7.28 -0.52
C ASP A 53 -10.33 -6.40 0.27
N ILE A 54 -10.12 -5.14 -0.13
CA ILE A 54 -9.13 -4.23 0.46
C ILE A 54 -9.66 -2.81 0.62
N GLU A 55 -9.06 -2.06 1.54
CA GLU A 55 -9.07 -0.59 1.52
C GLU A 55 -7.80 -0.09 0.83
N LEU A 56 -7.92 1.01 0.08
CA LEU A 56 -6.80 1.62 -0.65
C LEU A 56 -6.52 3.01 -0.09
N GLU A 57 -5.28 3.24 0.37
CA GLU A 57 -4.78 4.58 0.66
C GLU A 57 -3.70 4.99 -0.35
N ILE A 58 -3.70 6.27 -0.71
CA ILE A 58 -2.75 6.86 -1.67
C ILE A 58 -1.80 7.79 -0.91
N ASP A 59 -0.53 7.45 -0.93
CA ASP A 59 0.54 8.25 -0.33
C ASP A 59 1.34 8.97 -1.43
N ILE A 60 1.22 10.29 -1.46
CA ILE A 60 1.86 11.20 -2.42
C ILE A 60 3.07 11.94 -1.85
N SER A 61 3.59 11.53 -0.68
CA SER A 61 4.67 12.24 0.03
C SER A 61 5.94 12.43 -0.81
N GLU A 62 6.19 11.51 -1.74
CA GLU A 62 7.36 11.49 -2.63
C GLU A 62 7.01 11.84 -4.08
N GLU A 63 5.89 12.54 -4.32
CA GLU A 63 5.53 13.00 -5.67
C GLU A 63 6.63 13.87 -6.30
N HIS A 64 7.36 14.64 -5.50
CA HIS A 64 8.50 15.44 -5.96
C HIS A 64 9.63 14.60 -6.57
N GLN A 65 9.67 13.29 -6.26
CA GLN A 65 10.59 12.31 -6.86
C GLN A 65 9.92 11.49 -7.97
N GLY A 66 8.68 11.82 -8.33
CA GLY A 66 7.88 11.08 -9.31
C GLY A 66 7.37 9.73 -8.79
N ILE A 67 7.21 9.58 -7.47
CA ILE A 67 6.79 8.31 -6.86
C ILE A 67 5.54 8.52 -6.02
N TRP A 68 4.54 7.68 -6.22
CA TRP A 68 3.44 7.48 -5.27
C TRP A 68 3.49 6.07 -4.69
N TYR A 69 2.91 5.91 -3.50
CA TYR A 69 2.71 4.61 -2.87
C TYR A 69 1.22 4.33 -2.71
N LEU A 70 0.82 3.11 -3.07
CA LEU A 70 -0.53 2.60 -2.91
C LEU A 70 -0.50 1.59 -1.78
N GLN A 71 -1.14 1.92 -0.66
CA GLN A 71 -1.26 1.02 0.49
C GLN A 71 -2.54 0.21 0.34
N LEU A 72 -2.40 -1.11 0.28
CA LEU A 72 -3.50 -2.06 0.24
C LEU A 72 -3.66 -2.61 1.66
N LEU A 73 -4.82 -2.40 2.24
CA LEU A 73 -5.11 -2.68 3.65
C LEU A 73 -6.21 -3.72 3.78
N VAL A 74 -6.01 -4.67 4.68
CA VAL A 74 -7.05 -5.60 5.14
C VAL A 74 -7.14 -5.52 6.66
N PRO A 75 -8.31 -5.21 7.24
CA PRO A 75 -8.49 -5.21 8.68
C PRO A 75 -8.15 -6.56 9.30
N HIS A 76 -7.33 -6.55 10.36
CA HIS A 76 -6.91 -7.74 11.09
C HIS A 76 -8.06 -8.37 11.89
N VAL A 77 -9.03 -7.55 12.34
CA VAL A 77 -10.18 -8.03 13.13
C VAL A 77 -10.90 -9.16 12.38
N LEU A 78 -10.87 -10.36 12.97
CA LEU A 78 -11.46 -11.60 12.43
C LEU A 78 -10.87 -12.09 11.09
N THR A 79 -9.72 -11.57 10.65
CA THR A 79 -9.04 -12.02 9.43
C THR A 79 -7.77 -12.77 9.79
N LEU A 80 -7.67 -14.05 9.41
CA LEU A 80 -6.44 -14.81 9.55
C LEU A 80 -5.41 -14.40 8.47
N PRO A 81 -4.10 -14.59 8.72
CA PRO A 81 -3.05 -14.19 7.77
C PRO A 81 -3.25 -14.72 6.35
N ASP A 82 -3.64 -15.98 6.18
CA ASP A 82 -3.87 -16.58 4.86
C ASP A 82 -5.09 -15.98 4.14
N ALA A 83 -6.13 -15.62 4.89
CA ALA A 83 -7.30 -14.95 4.34
C ALA A 83 -6.95 -13.52 3.92
N ALA A 84 -6.16 -12.82 4.74
CA ALA A 84 -5.66 -11.48 4.43
C ALA A 84 -4.79 -11.48 3.17
N ARG A 85 -3.85 -12.45 3.05
CA ARG A 85 -3.03 -12.64 1.85
C ARG A 85 -3.89 -12.77 0.59
N LYS A 86 -4.88 -13.66 0.60
CA LYS A 86 -5.80 -13.85 -0.54
C LYS A 86 -6.63 -12.62 -0.86
N ARG A 87 -6.99 -11.82 0.15
CA ARG A 87 -7.72 -10.55 -0.05
C ARG A 87 -6.79 -9.49 -0.66
N LEU A 88 -5.57 -9.36 -0.16
CA LEU A 88 -4.55 -8.45 -0.72
C LEU A 88 -4.20 -8.81 -2.16
N GLU A 89 -4.06 -10.11 -2.49
CA GLU A 89 -3.82 -10.58 -3.86
C GLU A 89 -4.97 -10.20 -4.79
N ARG A 90 -6.22 -10.54 -4.42
CA ARG A 90 -7.41 -10.20 -5.22
C ARG A 90 -7.62 -8.68 -5.34
N GLY A 91 -7.38 -7.94 -4.25
CA GLY A 91 -7.43 -6.48 -4.25
C GLY A 91 -6.38 -5.87 -5.18
N ALA A 92 -5.16 -6.41 -5.19
CA ALA A 92 -4.11 -5.99 -6.11
C ALA A 92 -4.46 -6.27 -7.59
N GLU A 93 -5.07 -7.42 -7.88
CA GLU A 93 -5.56 -7.76 -9.22
C GLU A 93 -6.69 -6.81 -9.67
N GLN A 94 -7.64 -6.52 -8.78
CA GLN A 94 -8.72 -5.57 -9.03
C GLN A 94 -8.17 -4.15 -9.27
N LEU A 95 -7.19 -3.72 -8.47
CA LEU A 95 -6.52 -2.43 -8.63
C LEU A 95 -5.78 -2.33 -9.96
N ALA A 96 -5.03 -3.36 -10.33
CA ALA A 96 -4.36 -3.44 -11.61
C ALA A 96 -5.36 -3.34 -12.78
N ALA A 97 -6.46 -4.10 -12.70
CA ALA A 97 -7.54 -4.03 -13.69
C ALA A 97 -8.18 -2.64 -13.76
N HIS A 98 -8.41 -1.99 -12.62
CA HIS A 98 -8.94 -0.63 -12.55
C HIS A 98 -7.98 0.38 -13.21
N LEU A 99 -6.68 0.27 -12.95
CA LEU A 99 -5.65 1.12 -13.58
C LEU A 99 -5.57 0.96 -15.10
N THR A 100 -5.93 -0.20 -15.67
CA THR A 100 -5.93 -0.37 -17.15
C THR A 100 -6.91 0.56 -17.87
N ARG A 101 -7.90 1.09 -17.15
CA ARG A 101 -8.90 2.04 -17.68
C ARG A 101 -8.35 3.46 -17.84
N GLN A 102 -7.18 3.74 -17.27
CA GLN A 102 -6.50 5.01 -17.46
C GLN A 102 -5.75 5.04 -18.80
N PRO A 103 -5.75 6.20 -19.50
CA PRO A 103 -4.98 6.38 -20.72
C PRO A 103 -3.48 6.27 -20.46
N HIS A 104 -3.04 6.74 -19.30
CA HIS A 104 -1.66 6.64 -18.83
C HIS A 104 -1.56 5.48 -17.84
N ARG A 105 -0.63 4.56 -18.10
CA ARG A 105 -0.43 3.35 -17.29
C ARG A 105 0.94 3.42 -16.63
N PRO A 106 1.06 4.15 -15.51
CA PRO A 106 2.31 4.23 -14.79
C PRO A 106 2.79 2.84 -14.39
N ALA A 107 4.11 2.64 -14.43
CA ALA A 107 4.70 1.37 -14.02
C ALA A 107 4.48 1.19 -12.51
N SER A 108 4.03 0.01 -12.11
CA SER A 108 3.81 -0.36 -10.71
C SER A 108 4.71 -1.53 -10.31
N SER A 109 5.31 -1.47 -9.13
CA SER A 109 6.04 -2.58 -8.53
C SER A 109 5.66 -2.77 -7.06
N ARG A 110 5.76 -3.99 -6.54
CA ARG A 110 5.55 -4.23 -5.10
C ARG A 110 6.76 -3.78 -4.31
N VAL A 111 6.52 -3.19 -3.14
CA VAL A 111 7.55 -2.91 -2.13
C VAL A 111 7.73 -4.17 -1.29
N ALA A 112 8.96 -4.62 -1.08
CA ALA A 112 9.25 -5.90 -0.43
C ALA A 112 10.49 -5.85 0.47
N GLY A 113 10.59 -6.80 1.40
CA GLY A 113 11.71 -7.00 2.31
C GLY A 113 12.08 -5.73 3.07
N ASP A 114 13.34 -5.35 3.01
CA ASP A 114 13.85 -4.16 3.70
C ASP A 114 13.26 -2.84 3.18
N ASP A 115 12.76 -2.79 1.94
CA ASP A 115 12.07 -1.59 1.44
C ASP A 115 10.73 -1.40 2.14
N MET A 116 10.02 -2.49 2.45
CA MET A 116 8.75 -2.44 3.16
C MET A 116 8.95 -1.92 4.59
N LEU A 117 9.96 -2.44 5.28
CA LEU A 117 10.32 -1.97 6.62
C LEU A 117 10.75 -0.49 6.60
N ARG A 118 11.54 -0.07 5.60
CA ARG A 118 11.94 1.34 5.44
C ARG A 118 10.73 2.25 5.19
N TYR A 119 9.81 1.83 4.33
CA TYR A 119 8.58 2.57 4.06
C TYR A 119 7.77 2.80 5.35
N VAL A 120 7.49 1.74 6.12
CA VAL A 120 6.70 1.87 7.35
C VAL A 120 7.44 2.68 8.43
N ARG A 121 8.77 2.50 8.57
CA ARG A 121 9.58 3.27 9.53
C ARG A 121 9.65 4.76 9.21
N ARG A 122 9.55 5.17 7.94
CA ARG A 122 9.53 6.59 7.54
C ARG A 122 8.48 7.38 8.33
N TYR A 123 7.33 6.76 8.56
CA TYR A 123 6.20 7.34 9.29
C TYR A 123 6.15 6.97 10.77
N ASN A 124 6.94 5.98 11.17
CA ASN A 124 6.92 5.38 12.50
C ASN A 124 8.37 5.20 13.00
N PRO A 125 9.05 6.27 13.43
CA PRO A 125 10.50 6.20 13.75
C PRO A 125 10.81 5.27 14.93
N ASN A 126 9.85 5.05 15.84
CA ASN A 126 10.01 4.18 17.01
C ASN A 126 9.40 2.78 16.81
N LEU A 127 9.25 2.32 15.56
CA LEU A 127 8.61 1.06 15.22
C LEU A 127 9.19 -0.14 15.98
N ASP A 128 8.32 -0.93 16.61
CA ASP A 128 8.68 -2.20 17.22
C ASP A 128 8.60 -3.32 16.21
N VAL A 129 9.74 -3.93 15.86
CA VAL A 129 9.74 -5.08 14.95
C VAL A 129 9.59 -6.34 15.78
N THR A 130 8.44 -7.00 15.66
CA THR A 130 8.09 -8.22 16.38
C THR A 130 8.13 -9.41 15.44
N ALA A 131 8.79 -10.50 15.85
CA ALA A 131 8.83 -11.76 15.11
C ALA A 131 7.57 -12.59 15.37
#